data_AF-A0A2W4QCI2-F1
#
_entry.id   AF-A0A2W4QCI2-F1
#
_cell.length_a   1.000
_cell.length_b   1.000
_cell.length_c   1.000
_cell.angle_alpha   90.00
_cell.angle_beta   90.00
_cell.angle_gamma   90.00
#
_symmetry.space_group_name_H-M   'P 1'
#
loop_
_entity.id
_entity.type
_entity.pdbx_description
1 polymer ?
#
loop_
_entity_poly.entity_id
_entity_poly.type
_entity_poly.pdbx_seq_one_letter_code
_entity_poly.pdbx_strand_id
1 'polypeptide(L)'
;MSTAVLLVLAACGSKDGAGGAAGGGSGDAASAGAAAPAAPQGEDSVAAALQSQGTPLATVRFTLPERPLAGRPFPLQLTFASPQGTGLQAWLESDDLVVVPDSVALEFAAPGTPITQELTLMAKEPGITELAVKIAAAESAAQTVYSVPVLVQAEAPAP
;
A
#
# COMPACT_ATOMS: atom_id res chain seq x y z
N MET A 1 29.71 -23.02 36.28
CA MET A 1 28.43 -23.40 35.65
C MET A 1 28.38 -22.71 34.30
N SER A 2 28.53 -23.50 33.24
CA SER A 2 28.60 -23.05 31.85
C SER A 2 27.25 -23.24 31.20
N THR A 3 26.80 -22.25 30.43
CA THR A 3 25.89 -22.48 29.30
C THR A 3 26.32 -21.59 28.14
N ALA A 4 26.84 -22.24 27.11
CA ALA A 4 27.33 -21.62 25.88
C ALA A 4 26.18 -21.33 24.91
N VAL A 5 26.28 -20.22 24.21
CA VAL A 5 25.37 -19.77 23.14
C VAL A 5 25.80 -20.42 21.82
N LEU A 6 24.87 -21.12 21.15
CA LEU A 6 25.07 -21.69 19.83
C LEU A 6 24.51 -20.73 18.76
N LEU A 7 25.42 -20.12 17.99
CA LEU A 7 25.16 -19.43 16.73
C LEU A 7 25.31 -20.43 15.59
N VAL A 8 24.28 -20.57 14.74
CA VAL A 8 24.36 -21.34 13.49
C VAL A 8 24.32 -20.35 12.32
N LEU A 9 25.48 -20.16 11.68
CA LEU A 9 25.62 -19.56 10.36
C LEU A 9 25.55 -20.68 9.32
N ALA A 10 24.54 -20.66 8.45
CA ALA A 10 24.53 -21.48 7.24
C ALA A 10 24.98 -20.62 6.06
N ALA A 11 26.28 -20.67 5.76
CA ALA A 11 26.85 -20.29 4.48
C ALA A 11 26.87 -21.55 3.60
N CYS A 12 26.10 -21.58 2.51
CA CYS A 12 26.24 -22.59 1.47
C CYS A 12 26.92 -21.96 0.26
N GLY A 13 28.19 -22.32 0.10
CA GLY A 13 29.00 -22.03 -1.09
C GLY A 13 28.56 -22.86 -2.29
N SER A 14 28.87 -22.30 -3.46
CA SER A 14 28.73 -22.87 -4.80
C SER A 14 29.70 -24.03 -5.04
N LYS A 15 29.29 -25.09 -5.77
CA LYS A 15 30.21 -25.86 -6.63
C LYS A 15 29.49 -26.82 -7.60
N ASP A 16 29.90 -26.72 -8.87
CA ASP A 16 29.81 -27.66 -10.01
C ASP A 16 28.39 -28.03 -10.50
N GLY A 17 28.11 -28.22 -11.78
CA GLY A 17 28.92 -28.49 -12.96
C GLY A 17 27.97 -29.09 -14.02
N ALA A 18 28.36 -28.98 -15.28
CA ALA A 18 27.57 -29.21 -16.49
C ALA A 18 26.84 -30.56 -16.63
N GLY A 19 25.74 -30.53 -17.40
CA GLY A 19 25.49 -31.53 -18.45
C GLY A 19 24.20 -32.35 -18.36
N GLY A 20 23.31 -32.16 -19.35
CA GLY A 20 22.73 -33.28 -20.10
C GLY A 20 21.33 -33.81 -19.72
N ALA A 21 20.38 -33.54 -20.63
CA ALA A 21 19.38 -34.46 -21.20
C ALA A 21 18.21 -35.02 -20.36
N ALA A 22 17.01 -34.57 -20.77
CA ALA A 22 15.82 -35.34 -21.18
C ALA A 22 15.26 -36.47 -20.29
N GLY A 23 13.96 -36.39 -20.01
CA GLY A 23 13.11 -37.54 -19.66
C GLY A 23 11.90 -37.15 -18.81
N GLY A 24 10.69 -37.30 -19.36
CA GLY A 24 9.44 -36.93 -18.71
C GLY A 24 8.95 -37.91 -17.64
N GLY A 25 7.88 -37.52 -16.94
CA GLY A 25 7.16 -38.39 -16.02
C GLY A 25 6.41 -37.63 -14.92
N SER A 26 5.09 -37.58 -15.06
CA SER A 26 4.04 -37.07 -14.18
C SER A 26 4.04 -37.62 -12.74
N GLY A 27 3.60 -36.79 -11.77
CA GLY A 27 3.16 -37.25 -10.44
C GLY A 27 2.90 -36.10 -9.45
N ASP A 28 1.61 -35.90 -9.14
CA ASP A 28 0.99 -35.02 -8.15
C ASP A 28 1.68 -34.86 -6.78
N ALA A 29 1.65 -33.62 -6.24
CA ALA A 29 0.82 -33.23 -5.09
C ALA A 29 1.43 -32.08 -4.24
N ALA A 30 0.58 -31.08 -3.96
CA ALA A 30 0.66 -30.06 -2.91
C ALA A 30 1.80 -29.02 -3.03
N SER A 31 1.57 -27.72 -2.93
CA SER A 31 0.69 -27.06 -1.97
C SER A 31 0.04 -25.83 -2.59
N ALA A 32 -1.28 -25.69 -2.36
CA ALA A 32 -2.04 -24.50 -2.69
C ALA A 32 -1.52 -23.31 -1.84
N GLY A 33 -0.58 -22.55 -2.41
CA GLY A 33 -0.30 -21.21 -1.95
C GLY A 33 -1.53 -20.36 -2.26
N ALA A 34 -2.13 -19.77 -1.23
CA ALA A 34 -3.27 -18.88 -1.32
C ALA A 34 -3.13 -17.96 -2.54
N ALA A 35 -4.09 -18.06 -3.47
CA ALA A 35 -4.15 -17.17 -4.60
C ALA A 35 -4.29 -15.74 -4.07
N ALA A 36 -3.21 -14.97 -4.17
CA ALA A 36 -3.28 -13.54 -3.98
C ALA A 36 -4.27 -13.00 -5.03
N PRO A 37 -5.36 -12.31 -4.64
CA PRO A 37 -6.17 -11.60 -5.61
C PRO A 37 -5.31 -10.46 -6.18
N ALA A 38 -4.71 -10.70 -7.34
CA ALA A 38 -4.09 -9.67 -8.15
C ALA A 38 -5.20 -8.95 -8.90
N ALA A 39 -5.69 -7.85 -8.34
CA ALA A 39 -6.51 -6.90 -9.06
C ALA A 39 -5.66 -6.08 -10.04
N PRO A 40 -6.27 -5.51 -11.09
CA PRO A 40 -5.54 -4.80 -12.14
C PRO A 40 -4.69 -3.67 -11.55
N GLN A 41 -3.38 -3.81 -11.73
CA GLN A 41 -2.38 -2.85 -11.30
C GLN A 41 -2.30 -1.77 -12.37
N GLY A 42 -2.73 -0.54 -12.06
CA GLY A 42 -2.32 0.59 -12.88
C GLY A 42 -0.80 0.71 -12.81
N GLU A 43 -0.13 0.76 -13.96
CA GLU A 43 1.34 0.84 -14.09
C GLU A 43 1.96 2.01 -13.29
N ASP A 44 1.14 3.01 -12.93
CA ASP A 44 1.56 4.22 -12.20
C ASP A 44 1.19 4.25 -10.70
N SER A 45 0.71 3.13 -10.13
CA SER A 45 0.30 3.09 -8.72
C SER A 45 1.48 2.87 -7.74
N VAL A 46 1.59 3.73 -6.73
CA VAL A 46 2.68 3.71 -5.73
C VAL A 46 2.16 3.21 -4.38
N ALA A 47 2.97 2.46 -3.62
CA ALA A 47 2.59 2.04 -2.27
C ALA A 47 2.73 3.21 -1.27
N ALA A 48 1.72 3.41 -0.42
CA ALA A 48 1.82 4.37 0.67
C ALA A 48 2.77 3.85 1.77
N ALA A 49 3.42 4.76 2.49
CA ALA A 49 4.39 4.42 3.53
C ALA A 49 3.67 4.05 4.83
N LEU A 50 3.80 2.80 5.29
CA LEU A 50 3.23 2.34 6.57
C LEU A 50 3.96 3.02 7.74
N GLN A 51 3.19 3.67 8.62
CA GLN A 51 3.69 4.36 9.82
C GLN A 51 3.40 3.59 11.12
N SER A 52 2.37 2.73 11.12
CA SER A 52 2.03 1.91 12.28
C SER A 52 2.92 0.67 12.43
N GLN A 53 3.12 0.24 13.68
CA GLN A 53 3.74 -1.06 13.98
C GLN A 53 2.69 -2.19 13.94
N GLY A 54 3.13 -3.41 13.61
CA GLY A 54 2.28 -4.60 13.59
C GLY A 54 1.71 -4.93 12.20
N THR A 55 0.73 -5.84 12.17
CA THR A 55 0.09 -6.29 10.92
C THR A 55 -0.94 -5.26 10.46
N PRO A 56 -0.86 -4.74 9.23
CA PRO A 56 -1.80 -3.75 8.73
C PRO A 56 -3.20 -4.34 8.50
N LEU A 57 -4.23 -3.53 8.80
CA LEU A 57 -5.64 -3.89 8.56
C LEU A 57 -6.03 -3.91 7.07
N ALA A 58 -5.36 -3.06 6.28
CA ALA A 58 -5.46 -2.99 4.84
C ALA A 58 -4.17 -2.40 4.29
N THR A 59 -3.81 -2.72 3.05
CA THR A 59 -2.75 -2.03 2.32
C THR A 59 -3.32 -0.84 1.56
N VAL A 60 -2.50 0.19 1.38
CA VAL A 60 -2.87 1.41 0.64
C VAL A 60 -1.87 1.63 -0.49
N ARG A 61 -2.40 1.83 -1.69
CA ARG A 61 -1.67 2.34 -2.84
C ARG A 61 -2.34 3.62 -3.32
N PHE A 62 -1.59 4.45 -4.02
CA PHE A 62 -2.09 5.71 -4.52
C PHE A 62 -1.60 6.02 -5.93
N THR A 63 -2.39 6.80 -6.65
CA THR A 63 -2.06 7.35 -7.96
C THR A 63 -2.46 8.83 -7.98
N LEU A 64 -1.61 9.69 -8.52
CA LEU A 64 -1.90 11.09 -8.82
C LEU A 64 -2.10 11.21 -10.33
N PRO A 65 -3.34 11.19 -10.85
CA PRO A 65 -3.60 11.22 -12.29
C PRO A 65 -3.13 12.51 -12.95
N GLU A 66 -3.09 13.59 -12.16
CA GLU A 66 -2.68 14.91 -12.60
C GLU A 66 -1.58 15.45 -11.68
N ARG A 67 -0.75 16.32 -12.24
CA ARG A 67 0.29 17.00 -11.48
C ARG A 67 -0.34 18.01 -10.50
N PRO A 68 -0.11 17.89 -9.19
CA PRO A 68 -0.66 18.83 -8.22
C PRO A 68 -0.08 20.25 -8.38
N LEU A 69 -0.96 21.25 -8.38
CA LEU A 69 -0.60 22.68 -8.40
C LEU A 69 -1.19 23.38 -7.19
N ALA A 70 -0.41 24.24 -6.55
CA ALA A 70 -0.86 25.04 -5.41
C ALA A 70 -2.04 25.93 -5.83
N GLY A 71 -3.03 26.05 -4.94
CA GLY A 71 -4.26 26.82 -5.15
C GLY A 71 -5.31 26.16 -6.05
N ARG A 72 -5.02 24.99 -6.64
CA ARG A 72 -5.94 24.28 -7.55
C ARG A 72 -6.33 22.92 -6.99
N PRO A 73 -7.61 22.51 -7.13
CA PRO A 73 -8.02 21.16 -6.79
C PRO A 73 -7.39 20.15 -7.76
N PHE A 74 -6.98 19.00 -7.25
CA PHE A 74 -6.44 17.88 -8.04
C PHE A 74 -6.94 16.54 -7.49
N PRO A 75 -7.13 15.51 -8.35
CA PRO A 75 -7.56 14.20 -7.92
C PRO A 75 -6.41 13.38 -7.33
N LEU A 76 -6.71 12.61 -6.29
CA LEU A 76 -5.88 11.50 -5.78
C LEU A 76 -6.74 10.26 -5.75
N GLN A 77 -6.24 9.18 -6.34
CA GLN A 77 -6.88 7.87 -6.26
C GLN A 77 -6.17 7.05 -5.20
N LEU A 78 -6.91 6.58 -4.20
CA LEU A 78 -6.43 5.64 -3.20
C LEU A 78 -7.04 4.26 -3.45
N THR A 79 -6.18 3.25 -3.60
CA THR A 79 -6.60 1.85 -3.71
C THR A 79 -6.29 1.14 -2.40
N PHE A 80 -7.34 0.60 -1.78
CA PHE A 80 -7.27 -0.15 -0.53
C PHE A 80 -7.44 -1.63 -0.81
N ALA A 81 -6.72 -2.50 -0.10
CA ALA A 81 -6.99 -3.94 -0.09
C ALA A 81 -6.88 -4.49 1.33
N SER A 82 -7.95 -5.12 1.84
CA SER A 82 -7.95 -5.72 3.18
C SER A 82 -7.96 -7.25 3.11
N PRO A 83 -7.08 -7.96 3.83
CA PRO A 83 -7.13 -9.42 3.92
C PRO A 83 -8.32 -9.95 4.73
N GLN A 84 -9.00 -9.12 5.52
CA GLN A 84 -10.15 -9.53 6.34
C GLN A 84 -11.49 -9.30 5.64
N GLY A 85 -11.55 -8.32 4.73
CA GLY A 85 -12.58 -8.25 3.72
C GLY A 85 -13.87 -7.50 4.04
N THR A 86 -14.09 -6.93 5.24
CA THR A 86 -15.23 -6.02 5.46
C THR A 86 -15.01 -5.03 6.63
N GLY A 87 -15.74 -3.91 6.61
CA GLY A 87 -16.01 -3.10 7.80
C GLY A 87 -14.86 -2.21 8.29
N LEU A 88 -14.17 -1.53 7.38
CA LEU A 88 -13.14 -0.55 7.75
C LEU A 88 -13.62 0.88 7.47
N GLN A 89 -13.13 1.82 8.25
CA GLN A 89 -13.27 3.25 8.02
C GLN A 89 -11.87 3.83 7.81
N ALA A 90 -11.73 4.67 6.78
CA ALA A 90 -10.53 5.49 6.61
C ALA A 90 -10.83 6.97 6.91
N TRP A 91 -9.88 7.62 7.57
CA TRP A 91 -9.83 9.06 7.80
C TRP A 91 -8.58 9.62 7.15
N LEU A 92 -8.74 10.79 6.53
CA LEU A 92 -7.72 11.43 5.70
C LEU A 92 -7.40 12.78 6.33
N GLU A 93 -6.18 12.90 6.83
CA GLU A 93 -5.74 14.06 7.61
C GLU A 93 -4.48 14.66 6.99
N SER A 94 -4.42 15.98 6.94
CA SER A 94 -3.24 16.73 6.52
C SER A 94 -3.30 18.13 7.12
N ASP A 95 -2.14 18.68 7.46
CA ASP A 95 -2.03 20.05 7.95
C ASP A 95 -2.07 21.07 6.80
N ASP A 96 -1.61 20.69 5.61
CA ASP A 96 -1.42 21.60 4.47
C ASP A 96 -2.38 21.34 3.29
N LEU A 97 -3.09 20.22 3.31
CA LEU A 97 -4.04 19.83 2.27
C LEU A 97 -5.47 19.95 2.78
N VAL A 98 -6.32 20.60 1.97
CA VAL A 98 -7.76 20.41 2.07
C VAL A 98 -8.11 19.11 1.35
N VAL A 99 -8.84 18.20 2.00
CA VAL A 99 -9.16 16.86 1.48
C VAL A 99 -10.67 16.66 1.47
N VAL A 100 -11.23 16.24 0.34
CA VAL A 100 -12.66 15.97 0.18
C VAL A 100 -12.89 14.66 -0.60
N PRO A 101 -13.61 13.68 -0.04
CA PRO A 101 -14.03 13.60 1.37
C PRO A 101 -12.83 13.39 2.32
N ASP A 102 -12.97 13.80 3.58
CA ASP A 102 -11.97 13.60 4.65
C ASP A 102 -12.11 12.23 5.36
N SER A 103 -13.13 11.46 4.98
CA SER A 103 -13.42 10.15 5.54
C SER A 103 -14.17 9.28 4.51
N VAL A 104 -13.82 7.99 4.44
CA VAL A 104 -14.45 7.03 3.52
C VAL A 104 -14.70 5.69 4.20
N ALA A 105 -15.94 5.18 4.07
CA ALA A 105 -16.26 3.82 4.47
C ALA A 105 -15.72 2.83 3.42
N LEU A 106 -15.06 1.77 3.88
CA LEU A 106 -14.40 0.78 3.04
C LEU A 106 -15.15 -0.56 3.14
N GLU A 107 -16.10 -0.74 2.23
CA GLU A 107 -16.92 -1.95 2.11
C GLU A 107 -16.38 -2.86 1.02
N PHE A 108 -15.52 -3.82 1.39
CA PHE A 108 -14.92 -4.74 0.42
C PHE A 108 -15.90 -5.85 0.05
N ALA A 109 -15.96 -6.19 -1.24
CA ALA A 109 -16.84 -7.25 -1.73
C ALA A 109 -16.40 -8.64 -1.25
N ALA A 110 -15.09 -8.83 -1.06
CA ALA A 110 -14.49 -10.05 -0.54
C ALA A 110 -13.08 -9.74 0.01
N PRO A 111 -12.54 -10.61 0.90
CA PRO A 111 -11.15 -10.55 1.33
C PRO A 111 -10.17 -10.41 0.16
N GLY A 112 -9.26 -9.44 0.28
CA GLY A 112 -8.20 -9.13 -0.68
C GLY A 112 -8.67 -8.45 -1.97
N THR A 113 -9.99 -8.31 -2.21
CA THR A 113 -10.50 -7.57 -3.35
C THR A 113 -10.30 -6.07 -3.09
N PRO A 114 -9.60 -5.32 -3.95
CA PRO A 114 -9.37 -3.92 -3.67
C PRO A 114 -10.56 -3.04 -4.04
N ILE A 115 -10.59 -1.87 -3.41
CA ILE A 115 -11.50 -0.78 -3.70
C ILE A 115 -10.66 0.45 -4.02
N THR A 116 -11.05 1.19 -5.05
CA THR A 116 -10.47 2.50 -5.35
C THR A 116 -11.44 3.60 -4.92
N GLN A 117 -10.93 4.57 -4.19
CA GLN A 117 -11.62 5.80 -3.82
C GLN A 117 -10.92 6.97 -4.49
N GLU A 118 -11.70 7.86 -5.10
CA GLU A 118 -11.20 9.12 -5.64
C GLU A 118 -11.47 10.25 -4.64
N LEU A 119 -10.44 11.04 -4.41
CA LEU A 119 -10.44 12.18 -3.50
C LEU A 119 -10.08 13.42 -4.28
N THR A 120 -10.65 14.55 -3.91
CA THR A 120 -10.20 15.87 -4.37
C THR A 120 -9.36 16.51 -3.27
N LEU A 121 -8.14 16.92 -3.61
CA LEU A 121 -7.23 17.61 -2.71
C LEU A 121 -6.92 18.99 -3.23
N MET A 122 -6.60 19.91 -2.32
CA MET A 122 -6.10 21.24 -2.67
C MET A 122 -5.05 21.68 -1.66
N ALA A 123 -3.85 21.99 -2.15
CA ALA A 123 -2.77 22.56 -1.36
C ALA A 123 -2.78 24.09 -1.49
N LYS A 124 -2.51 24.82 -0.39
CA LYS A 124 -2.40 26.29 -0.44
C LYS A 124 -1.05 26.77 -0.96
N GLU A 125 0.01 26.05 -0.61
CA GLU A 125 1.39 26.41 -0.92
C GLU A 125 2.08 25.30 -1.72
N PRO A 126 3.06 25.63 -2.57
CA PRO A 126 3.89 24.63 -3.23
C PRO A 126 4.88 24.00 -2.24
N GLY A 127 5.25 22.74 -2.47
CA GLY A 127 6.17 22.01 -1.62
C GLY A 127 5.87 20.52 -1.55
N ILE A 128 6.60 19.82 -0.68
CA ILE A 128 6.28 18.45 -0.30
C ILE A 128 5.38 18.53 0.94
N THR A 129 4.24 17.87 0.89
CA THR A 129 3.33 17.72 2.03
C THR A 129 2.92 16.25 2.17
N GLU A 130 2.36 15.90 3.32
CA GLU A 130 1.95 14.54 3.64
C GLU A 130 0.45 14.47 3.89
N LEU A 131 -0.16 13.42 3.34
CA LEU A 131 -1.50 13.00 3.68
C LEU A 131 -1.39 11.76 4.58
N ALA A 132 -1.87 11.86 5.80
CA ALA A 132 -2.03 10.73 6.70
C ALA A 132 -3.35 10.02 6.40
N VAL A 133 -3.28 8.72 6.12
CA VAL A 133 -4.44 7.85 5.92
C VAL A 133 -4.53 6.90 7.10
N LYS A 134 -5.50 7.13 7.98
CA LYS A 134 -5.75 6.30 9.17
C LYS A 134 -6.88 5.34 8.88
N ILE A 135 -6.67 4.05 9.11
CA ILE A 135 -7.64 2.99 8.86
C ILE A 135 -7.92 2.28 10.19
N ALA A 136 -9.18 2.14 10.54
CA ALA A 136 -9.61 1.35 11.70
C ALA A 136 -10.83 0.50 11.37
N ALA A 137 -11.01 -0.58 12.12
CA ALA A 137 -12.28 -1.31 12.12
C ALA A 137 -13.21 -0.69 13.18
N ALA A 138 -14.51 -0.64 12.91
CA ALA A 138 -15.48 0.03 13.79
C ALA A 138 -15.50 -0.54 15.23
N GLU A 139 -15.21 -1.83 15.39
CA GLU A 139 -15.28 -2.55 16.67
C GLU A 139 -13.91 -2.84 17.30
N SER A 140 -12.81 -2.32 16.72
CA SER A 140 -11.45 -2.63 17.15
C SER A 140 -10.68 -1.39 17.56
N ALA A 141 -9.84 -1.53 18.58
CA ALA A 141 -8.83 -0.53 18.93
C ALA A 141 -7.63 -0.54 17.96
N ALA A 142 -7.53 -1.55 17.08
CA ALA A 142 -6.47 -1.62 16.09
C ALA A 142 -6.61 -0.50 15.06
N GLN A 143 -5.51 0.18 14.79
CA GLN A 143 -5.41 1.21 13.76
C GLN A 143 -4.18 0.98 12.90
N THR A 144 -4.29 1.28 11.61
CA THR A 144 -3.18 1.30 10.67
C THR A 144 -3.09 2.68 10.05
N VAL A 145 -1.92 3.29 10.13
CA VAL A 145 -1.67 4.63 9.61
C VAL A 145 -0.66 4.54 8.48
N TYR A 146 -0.97 5.21 7.37
CA TYR A 146 -0.11 5.38 6.22
C TYR A 146 0.20 6.86 6.00
N SER A 147 1.36 7.16 5.43
CA SER A 147 1.70 8.47 4.88
C SER A 147 1.76 8.38 3.35
N VAL A 148 1.12 9.32 2.68
CA VAL A 148 1.16 9.53 1.23
C VAL A 148 1.85 10.87 0.97
N PRO A 149 3.11 10.86 0.47
CA PRO A 149 3.80 12.09 0.14
C PRO A 149 3.23 12.67 -1.17
N VAL A 150 2.93 13.97 -1.16
CA VAL A 150 2.42 14.71 -2.31
C VAL A 150 3.36 15.86 -2.62
N LEU A 151 3.89 15.88 -3.85
CA LEU A 151 4.70 16.98 -4.36
C LEU A 151 3.80 17.96 -5.12
N VAL A 152 3.64 19.16 -4.56
CA VAL A 152 2.83 20.25 -5.10
C VAL A 152 3.74 21.28 -5.75
N GLN A 153 3.43 21.66 -6.99
CA GLN A 153 4.20 22.67 -7.72
C GLN A 153 3.53 24.04 -7.65
N ALA A 154 4.35 25.09 -7.80
CA ALA A 154 3.83 26.44 -7.92
C ALA A 154 3.02 26.57 -9.22
N GLU A 155 1.95 27.36 -9.18
CA GLU A 155 1.27 27.78 -10.41
C GLU A 155 2.23 28.67 -11.22
N ALA A 156 2.36 28.38 -12.51
CA ALA A 156 3.19 29.20 -13.39
C ALA A 156 2.58 30.61 -13.48
N PRO A 157 3.38 31.68 -13.39
CA PRO A 157 2.86 33.03 -13.55
C PRO A 157 2.20 33.16 -14.93
N ALA A 158 0.99 33.74 -14.96
CA ALA A 158 0.32 34.04 -16.22
C ALA A 158 1.19 35.01 -17.05
N PRO A 159 1.28 34.81 -18.38
CA PRO A 159 2.09 35.63 -19.28
C PRO A 159 1.57 37.06 -19.43
#